data_AF-A0A2J6PDI1-F1
#
_entry.id   AF-A0A2J6PDI1-F1
#
_cell.length_a   1.000
_cell.length_b   1.000
_cell.length_c   1.000
_cell.angle_alpha   90.00
_cell.angle_beta   90.00
_cell.angle_gamma   90.00
#
_symmetry.space_group_name_H-M   'P 1'
#
loop_
_entity.id
_entity.type
_entity.pdbx_description
1 polymer ?
#
loop_
_entity_poly.entity_id
_entity_poly.type
_entity_poly.pdbx_seq_one_letter_code
_entity_poly.pdbx_strand_id
1 'polypeptide(L)'
;MYPDLPPHTLWSTQPTGGLFSSCDWPGCASTKLFSSQIAQSEHVSATHILDVLQNTSGSCTWPGCRKSKLDTSKKLETHVVNIHIEPLRCAFSSCSRTEPFGRKGDLDRHIASVHKKERRWKCPRRNCTFHIKGFPRKDKLNEHLRTRGHGVLKCEYRHCGNSTADFAPFLTEAELMSHFDDHHGNFECGIGSCASTSSAFTPRTLRSHVFRYHCSSRSHMDYENLCAIVYQIAERSQSNTCTITEDDSDGLQISDNCKECVDERQHNTS
;
A
#
# COMPACT_ATOMS: atom_id res chain seq x y z
N MET A 1 -35.26 -18.50 -18.67
CA MET A 1 -35.39 -19.97 -18.68
C MET A 1 -34.06 -20.54 -18.20
N TYR A 2 -33.94 -20.75 -16.88
CA TYR A 2 -32.79 -21.42 -16.27
C TYR A 2 -33.20 -22.89 -16.06
N PRO A 3 -32.40 -23.87 -16.51
CA PRO A 3 -32.70 -25.27 -16.28
C PRO A 3 -32.42 -25.65 -14.82
N ASP A 4 -33.26 -26.53 -14.30
CA ASP A 4 -33.30 -27.04 -12.94
C ASP A 4 -31.93 -27.52 -12.41
N LEU A 5 -31.59 -27.11 -11.19
CA LEU A 5 -30.44 -27.60 -10.42
C LEU A 5 -30.80 -28.97 -9.80
N PRO A 6 -29.96 -30.00 -9.96
CA PRO A 6 -30.19 -31.31 -9.35
C PRO A 6 -29.91 -31.26 -7.82
N PRO A 7 -30.56 -32.14 -7.04
CA PRO A 7 -30.44 -32.15 -5.60
C PRO A 7 -29.04 -32.57 -5.15
N HIS A 8 -28.60 -31.92 -4.07
CA HIS A 8 -27.31 -32.08 -3.40
C HIS A 8 -26.85 -33.54 -3.32
N THR A 9 -25.78 -33.87 -4.04
CA THR A 9 -25.04 -35.12 -3.87
C THR A 9 -24.13 -35.01 -2.64
N LEU A 10 -24.52 -35.73 -1.59
CA LEU A 10 -23.69 -36.08 -0.44
C LEU A 10 -22.52 -36.97 -0.90
N TRP A 11 -21.28 -36.58 -0.62
CA TRP A 11 -20.12 -37.48 -0.56
C TRP A 11 -19.07 -36.87 0.38
N SER A 12 -18.79 -37.46 1.54
CA SER A 12 -18.00 -38.68 1.85
C SER A 12 -16.49 -38.45 1.82
N THR A 13 -15.93 -38.16 3.00
CA THR A 13 -14.52 -38.37 3.35
C THR A 13 -14.45 -39.27 4.59
N GLN A 14 -13.69 -40.36 4.47
CA GLN A 14 -13.47 -41.39 5.50
C GLN A 14 -12.41 -40.97 6.56
N PRO A 15 -12.25 -41.73 7.66
CA PRO A 15 -12.15 -41.19 9.02
C PRO A 15 -10.72 -41.13 9.55
N THR A 16 -10.39 -40.03 10.23
CA THR A 16 -9.33 -40.03 11.23
C THR A 16 -9.98 -40.17 12.59
N GLY A 17 -9.71 -41.27 13.28
CA GLY A 17 -10.22 -41.54 14.63
C GLY A 17 -9.92 -40.39 15.59
N GLY A 18 -10.96 -39.92 16.28
CA GLY A 18 -10.90 -38.87 17.28
C GLY A 18 -12.33 -38.44 17.62
N LEU A 19 -12.74 -38.75 18.85
CA LEU A 19 -14.06 -38.58 19.49
C LEU A 19 -15.10 -37.71 18.77
N PHE A 20 -16.29 -38.28 18.57
CA PHE A 20 -17.53 -37.54 18.38
C PHE A 20 -17.65 -36.48 19.48
N SER A 21 -17.62 -35.20 19.13
CA SER A 21 -17.62 -34.11 20.11
C SER A 21 -19.05 -33.68 20.42
N SER A 22 -19.31 -33.42 21.71
CA SER A 22 -20.47 -32.70 22.21
C SER A 22 -20.37 -31.21 21.86
N CYS A 23 -21.39 -30.41 22.21
CA CYS A 23 -21.24 -28.97 22.19
C CYS A 23 -20.49 -28.51 23.43
N ASP A 24 -19.26 -28.01 23.27
CA ASP A 24 -18.44 -27.54 24.38
C ASP A 24 -18.71 -26.07 24.75
N TRP A 25 -19.81 -25.50 24.24
CA TRP A 25 -20.19 -24.12 24.48
C TRP A 25 -20.59 -23.93 25.95
N PRO A 26 -20.08 -22.91 26.67
CA PRO A 26 -20.39 -22.72 28.09
C PRO A 26 -21.90 -22.66 28.33
N GLY A 27 -22.41 -23.56 29.16
CA GLY A 27 -23.84 -23.63 29.51
C GLY A 27 -24.74 -24.30 28.46
N CYS A 28 -24.19 -24.91 27.41
CA CYS A 28 -24.99 -25.69 26.47
C CYS A 28 -25.47 -27.00 27.10
N ALA A 29 -26.80 -27.19 27.16
CA ALA A 29 -27.42 -28.41 27.69
C ALA A 29 -27.42 -29.58 26.70
N SER A 30 -26.89 -29.41 25.48
CA SER A 30 -26.86 -30.45 24.47
C SER A 30 -25.79 -31.49 24.79
N THR A 31 -26.24 -32.67 25.23
CA THR A 31 -25.38 -33.86 25.38
C THR A 31 -25.26 -34.66 24.07
N LYS A 32 -25.85 -34.17 22.98
CA LYS A 32 -25.81 -34.84 21.68
C LYS A 32 -24.39 -34.89 21.14
N LEU A 33 -23.96 -36.09 20.78
CA LEU A 33 -22.74 -36.31 20.00
C LEU A 33 -23.03 -35.98 18.53
N PHE A 34 -22.22 -35.12 17.93
CA PHE A 34 -22.37 -34.78 16.51
C PHE A 34 -21.67 -35.83 15.63
N SER A 35 -22.33 -36.23 14.55
CA SER A 35 -21.78 -37.20 13.58
C SER A 35 -20.70 -36.60 12.67
N SER A 36 -20.58 -35.27 12.60
CA SER A 36 -19.58 -34.56 11.80
C SER A 36 -19.39 -33.11 12.28
N GLN A 37 -18.30 -32.47 11.84
CA GLN A 37 -18.05 -31.05 12.06
C GLN A 37 -19.13 -30.14 11.46
N ILE A 38 -19.78 -30.60 10.38
CA ILE A 38 -20.89 -29.89 9.73
C ILE A 38 -22.10 -29.90 10.65
N ALA A 39 -22.48 -31.07 11.20
CA ALA A 39 -23.60 -31.18 12.14
C ALA A 39 -23.36 -30.36 13.42
N GLN A 40 -22.12 -30.32 13.92
CA GLN A 40 -21.77 -29.44 15.05
C GLN A 40 -21.89 -27.96 14.67
N SER A 41 -21.43 -27.58 13.47
CA SER A 41 -21.51 -26.20 12.96
C SER A 41 -22.96 -25.76 12.75
N GLU A 42 -23.84 -26.63 12.26
CA GLU A 42 -25.28 -26.39 12.14
C GLU A 42 -25.91 -26.11 13.51
N HIS A 43 -25.60 -26.92 14.52
CA HIS A 43 -26.06 -26.67 15.90
C HIS A 43 -25.59 -25.31 16.43
N VAL A 44 -24.29 -24.98 16.26
CA VAL A 44 -23.75 -23.69 16.69
C VAL A 44 -24.46 -22.53 15.98
N SER A 45 -24.72 -22.67 14.68
CA SER A 45 -25.45 -21.65 13.90
C SER A 45 -26.91 -21.48 14.36
N ALA A 46 -27.55 -22.55 14.81
CA ALA A 46 -28.95 -22.52 15.23
C ALA A 46 -29.13 -22.09 16.68
N THR A 47 -28.18 -22.41 17.56
CA THR A 47 -28.32 -22.26 19.02
C THR A 47 -27.44 -21.15 19.60
N HIS A 48 -26.23 -20.95 19.08
CA HIS A 48 -25.22 -20.09 19.69
C HIS A 48 -24.84 -18.88 18.83
N ILE A 49 -25.53 -18.63 17.71
CA ILE A 49 -25.14 -17.58 16.77
C ILE A 49 -25.12 -16.17 17.38
N LEU A 50 -26.06 -15.86 18.28
CA LEU A 50 -26.08 -14.57 18.96
C LEU A 50 -24.88 -14.42 19.90
N ASP A 51 -24.52 -15.48 20.64
CA ASP A 51 -23.33 -15.49 21.51
C ASP A 51 -22.05 -15.33 20.68
N VAL A 52 -21.97 -15.96 19.50
CA VAL A 52 -20.85 -15.78 18.56
C VAL A 52 -20.76 -14.34 18.10
N LEU A 53 -21.86 -13.73 17.63
CA LEU A 53 -21.86 -12.41 17.00
C LEU A 53 -21.73 -11.25 17.98
N GLN A 54 -22.15 -11.44 19.23
CA GLN A 54 -22.03 -10.45 20.30
C GLN A 54 -20.70 -10.56 21.07
N ASN A 55 -19.86 -11.53 20.74
CA ASN A 55 -18.56 -11.70 21.37
C ASN A 55 -17.65 -10.47 21.16
N THR A 56 -17.18 -9.91 22.27
CA THR A 56 -16.33 -8.71 22.30
C THR A 56 -14.84 -9.01 22.43
N SER A 57 -14.43 -10.28 22.54
CA SER A 57 -13.01 -10.67 22.71
C SER A 57 -12.11 -10.41 21.49
N GLY A 58 -12.64 -9.89 20.39
CA GLY A 58 -11.90 -9.65 19.14
C GLY A 58 -11.44 -10.94 18.44
N SER A 59 -12.03 -12.08 18.80
CA SER A 59 -11.76 -13.41 18.24
C SER A 59 -13.06 -14.12 17.87
N CYS A 60 -12.97 -15.21 17.11
CA CYS A 60 -14.13 -16.05 16.83
C CYS A 60 -14.22 -17.16 17.89
N THR A 61 -15.39 -17.30 18.50
CA THR A 61 -15.69 -18.35 19.49
C THR A 61 -16.29 -19.61 18.87
N TRP A 62 -16.38 -19.68 17.53
CA TRP A 62 -16.85 -20.87 16.84
C TRP A 62 -15.95 -22.08 17.17
N PRO A 63 -16.51 -23.27 17.49
CA PRO A 63 -15.70 -24.43 17.85
C PRO A 63 -14.65 -24.77 16.79
N GLY A 64 -13.39 -24.88 17.22
CA GLY A 64 -12.25 -25.15 16.35
C GLY A 64 -11.76 -23.96 15.52
N CYS A 65 -12.41 -22.79 15.58
CA CYS A 65 -11.94 -21.59 14.91
C CYS A 65 -10.88 -20.86 15.75
N ARG A 66 -9.74 -20.55 15.14
CA ARG A 66 -8.65 -19.79 15.78
C ARG A 66 -8.55 -18.36 15.25
N LYS A 67 -9.58 -17.87 14.55
CA LYS A 67 -9.50 -16.56 13.92
C LYS A 67 -9.56 -15.46 14.98
N SER A 68 -8.56 -14.60 14.97
CA SER A 68 -8.45 -13.41 15.81
C SER A 68 -8.38 -12.13 14.97
N LYS A 69 -8.24 -10.98 15.64
CA LYS A 69 -8.23 -9.65 15.03
C LYS A 69 -9.55 -9.33 14.32
N LEU A 70 -10.64 -9.69 14.97
CA LEU A 70 -12.03 -9.35 14.62
C LEU A 70 -12.50 -8.24 15.57
N ASP A 71 -11.75 -7.15 15.58
CA ASP A 71 -11.88 -6.01 16.51
C ASP A 71 -13.17 -5.20 16.35
N THR A 72 -13.96 -5.47 15.31
CA THR A 72 -15.25 -4.82 15.10
C THR A 72 -16.34 -5.85 14.86
N SER A 73 -17.55 -5.55 15.31
CA SER A 73 -18.73 -6.41 15.11
C SER A 73 -18.92 -6.76 13.63
N LYS A 74 -18.79 -5.79 12.71
CA LYS A 74 -18.86 -6.01 11.26
C LYS A 74 -17.82 -7.01 10.74
N LYS A 75 -16.58 -6.97 11.25
CA LYS A 75 -15.52 -7.93 10.86
C LYS A 75 -15.86 -9.33 11.34
N LEU A 76 -16.36 -9.45 12.58
CA LEU A 76 -16.78 -10.72 13.17
C LEU A 76 -17.96 -11.32 12.41
N GLU A 77 -19.01 -10.55 12.16
CA GLU A 77 -20.18 -10.95 11.37
C GLU A 77 -19.77 -11.43 9.98
N THR A 78 -18.98 -10.63 9.25
CA THR A 78 -18.48 -10.99 7.92
C THR A 78 -17.68 -12.29 7.96
N HIS A 79 -16.85 -12.49 8.98
CA HIS A 79 -16.08 -13.71 9.16
C HIS A 79 -16.98 -14.92 9.39
N VAL A 80 -17.93 -14.81 10.32
CA VAL A 80 -18.84 -15.90 10.68
C VAL A 80 -19.69 -16.32 9.49
N VAL A 81 -20.27 -15.36 8.77
CA VAL A 81 -21.05 -15.65 7.56
C VAL A 81 -20.17 -16.31 6.50
N ASN A 82 -19.03 -15.70 6.13
CA ASN A 82 -18.25 -16.16 4.97
C ASN A 82 -17.39 -17.40 5.21
N ILE A 83 -17.20 -17.84 6.46
CA ILE A 83 -16.36 -18.98 6.81
C ILE A 83 -17.18 -20.15 7.38
N HIS A 84 -18.21 -19.87 8.17
CA HIS A 84 -18.91 -20.89 8.94
C HIS A 84 -20.34 -21.15 8.45
N ILE A 85 -21.12 -20.11 8.14
CA ILE A 85 -22.54 -20.25 7.76
C ILE A 85 -22.71 -20.45 6.26
N GLU A 86 -22.19 -19.51 5.46
CA GLU A 86 -22.20 -19.54 3.99
C GLU A 86 -20.75 -19.45 3.50
N PRO A 87 -19.98 -20.54 3.60
CA PRO A 87 -18.55 -20.50 3.30
C PRO A 87 -18.30 -20.09 1.86
N LEU A 88 -17.59 -18.98 1.65
CA LEU A 88 -17.25 -18.50 0.32
C LEU A 88 -16.17 -19.40 -0.27
N ARG A 89 -16.55 -20.41 -1.05
CA ARG A 89 -15.63 -21.35 -1.69
C ARG A 89 -15.59 -21.16 -3.20
N CYS A 90 -14.50 -21.62 -3.81
CA CYS A 90 -14.45 -21.67 -5.27
C CYS A 90 -15.35 -22.79 -5.79
N ALA A 91 -16.31 -22.46 -6.65
CA ALA A 91 -17.23 -23.44 -7.24
C ALA A 91 -16.65 -24.20 -8.45
N PHE A 92 -15.41 -23.92 -8.86
CA PHE A 92 -14.79 -24.63 -9.97
C PHE A 92 -14.39 -26.05 -9.54
N SER A 93 -14.90 -27.06 -10.25
CA SER A 93 -14.71 -28.48 -9.94
C SER A 93 -13.25 -28.93 -9.92
N SER A 94 -12.37 -28.29 -10.68
CA SER A 94 -10.93 -28.58 -10.73
C SER A 94 -10.10 -27.66 -9.83
N CYS A 95 -10.71 -26.88 -8.93
CA CYS A 95 -9.98 -25.98 -8.05
C CYS A 95 -9.39 -26.75 -6.87
N SER A 96 -8.06 -26.69 -6.71
CA SER A 96 -7.36 -27.31 -5.58
C SER A 96 -7.55 -26.56 -4.26
N ARG A 97 -8.11 -25.34 -4.30
CA ARG A 97 -8.33 -24.54 -3.11
C ARG A 97 -9.64 -24.90 -2.45
N THR A 98 -9.54 -25.69 -1.39
CA THR A 98 -10.67 -26.16 -0.59
C THR A 98 -11.14 -25.12 0.41
N GLU A 99 -10.22 -24.36 1.02
CA GLU A 99 -10.52 -23.43 2.11
C GLU A 99 -11.39 -22.23 1.70
N PRO A 100 -12.36 -21.82 2.55
CA PRO A 100 -13.21 -20.68 2.27
C PRO A 100 -12.45 -19.36 2.38
N PHE A 101 -12.96 -18.34 1.68
CA PHE A 101 -12.43 -17.00 1.66
C PHE A 101 -13.15 -16.14 2.70
N GLY A 102 -12.39 -15.36 3.48
CA GLY A 102 -13.02 -14.46 4.46
C GLY A 102 -13.75 -13.26 3.84
N ARG A 103 -13.55 -12.99 2.54
CA ARG A 103 -14.15 -11.87 1.82
C ARG A 103 -14.49 -12.27 0.38
N LYS A 104 -15.62 -11.77 -0.11
CA LYS A 104 -16.06 -11.98 -1.51
C LYS A 104 -15.04 -11.49 -2.55
N GLY A 105 -14.45 -10.31 -2.33
CA GLY A 105 -13.41 -9.80 -3.22
C GLY A 105 -12.17 -10.69 -3.34
N ASP A 106 -11.85 -11.48 -2.30
CA ASP A 106 -10.75 -12.44 -2.36
C ASP A 106 -11.08 -13.66 -3.21
N LEU A 107 -12.33 -14.16 -3.11
CA LEU A 107 -12.85 -15.22 -3.97
C LEU A 107 -12.90 -14.78 -5.43
N ASP A 108 -13.45 -13.60 -5.72
CA ASP A 108 -13.54 -13.05 -7.07
C ASP A 108 -12.14 -12.88 -7.69
N ARG A 109 -11.18 -12.37 -6.91
CA ARG A 109 -9.78 -12.26 -7.30
C ARG A 109 -9.14 -13.62 -7.58
N HIS A 110 -9.41 -14.62 -6.75
CA HIS A 110 -8.95 -15.98 -6.99
C HIS A 110 -9.50 -16.54 -8.31
N ILE A 111 -10.81 -16.41 -8.54
CA ILE A 111 -11.45 -16.86 -9.78
C ILE A 111 -10.84 -16.16 -11.01
N ALA A 112 -10.68 -14.84 -10.96
CA ALA A 112 -10.10 -14.07 -12.06
C ALA A 112 -8.66 -14.51 -12.40
N SER A 113 -7.84 -14.72 -11.37
CA SER A 113 -6.41 -15.03 -11.54
C SER A 113 -6.12 -16.49 -11.89
N VAL A 114 -6.85 -17.44 -11.29
CA VAL A 114 -6.60 -18.89 -11.45
C VAL A 114 -7.40 -19.46 -12.61
N HIS A 115 -8.69 -19.12 -12.71
CA HIS A 115 -9.59 -19.77 -13.66
C HIS A 115 -9.78 -18.96 -14.94
N LYS A 116 -9.92 -17.63 -14.85
CA LYS A 116 -10.13 -16.79 -16.03
C LYS A 116 -8.84 -16.35 -16.72
N LYS A 117 -7.70 -16.37 -16.01
CA LYS A 117 -6.37 -15.94 -16.49
C LYS A 117 -6.37 -14.58 -17.20
N GLU A 118 -7.33 -13.72 -16.88
CA GLU A 118 -7.45 -12.42 -17.53
C GLU A 118 -6.31 -11.52 -17.08
N ARG A 119 -5.54 -10.97 -18.04
CA ARG A 119 -4.39 -10.09 -17.78
C ARG A 119 -4.60 -8.71 -18.39
N ARG A 120 -5.63 -8.02 -17.89
CA ARG A 120 -6.08 -6.73 -18.44
C ARG A 120 -5.12 -5.57 -18.15
N TRP A 121 -4.28 -5.69 -17.13
CA TRP A 121 -3.41 -4.60 -16.66
C TRP A 121 -2.05 -4.68 -17.36
N LYS A 122 -1.81 -3.85 -18.38
CA LYS A 122 -0.58 -3.89 -19.18
C LYS A 122 0.40 -2.81 -18.77
N CYS A 123 1.70 -3.11 -18.86
CA CYS A 123 2.74 -2.09 -18.70
C CYS A 123 2.65 -1.07 -19.85
N PRO A 124 2.71 0.24 -19.60
CA PRO A 124 2.65 1.25 -20.66
C PRO A 124 3.94 1.30 -21.51
N ARG A 125 5.07 0.81 -20.99
CA ARG A 125 6.35 0.79 -21.70
C ARG A 125 6.34 -0.26 -22.82
N ARG A 126 6.33 0.19 -24.08
CA ARG A 126 6.24 -0.69 -25.26
C ARG A 126 7.29 -1.80 -25.33
N ASN A 127 8.51 -1.52 -24.88
CA ASN A 127 9.62 -2.48 -24.90
C ASN A 127 9.60 -3.46 -23.71
N CYS A 128 8.63 -3.34 -22.80
CA CYS A 128 8.48 -4.27 -21.69
C CYS A 128 7.68 -5.51 -22.12
N THR A 129 8.14 -6.70 -21.73
CA THR A 129 7.42 -7.97 -21.98
C THR A 129 6.00 -7.97 -21.39
N PHE A 130 5.77 -7.23 -20.30
CA PHE A 130 4.46 -7.07 -19.64
C PHE A 130 3.55 -6.03 -20.31
N HIS A 131 4.03 -5.34 -21.35
CA HIS A 131 3.17 -4.55 -22.24
C HIS A 131 2.18 -5.46 -23.00
N ILE A 132 2.64 -6.62 -23.44
CA ILE A 132 1.82 -7.60 -24.15
C ILE A 132 1.21 -8.62 -23.18
N LYS A 133 2.04 -9.21 -22.31
CA LYS A 133 1.58 -10.27 -21.37
C LYS A 133 0.56 -9.78 -20.35
N GLY A 134 0.71 -8.53 -19.88
CA GLY A 134 -0.11 -7.95 -18.84
C GLY A 134 0.00 -8.65 -17.48
N PHE A 135 -0.72 -8.10 -16.51
CA PHE A 135 -0.87 -8.59 -15.15
C PHE A 135 -2.33 -8.90 -14.87
N PRO A 136 -2.61 -9.92 -14.05
CA PRO A 136 -3.98 -10.22 -13.65
C PRO A 136 -4.57 -9.17 -12.71
N ARG A 137 -3.73 -8.33 -12.09
CA ARG A 137 -4.15 -7.36 -11.07
C ARG A 137 -3.40 -6.04 -11.19
N LYS A 138 -4.08 -4.95 -10.82
CA LYS A 138 -3.52 -3.59 -10.85
C LYS A 138 -2.38 -3.41 -9.85
N ASP A 139 -2.46 -3.99 -8.65
CA ASP A 139 -1.39 -3.89 -7.65
C ASP A 139 -0.07 -4.51 -8.14
N LYS A 140 -0.16 -5.62 -8.91
CA LYS A 140 1.02 -6.24 -9.51
C LYS A 140 1.60 -5.44 -10.67
N LEU A 141 0.75 -4.78 -11.45
CA LEU A 141 1.23 -3.78 -12.40
C LEU A 141 1.93 -2.64 -11.66
N ASN A 142 1.31 -2.07 -10.63
CA ASN A 142 1.87 -0.95 -9.86
C ASN A 142 3.23 -1.28 -9.23
N GLU A 143 3.34 -2.46 -8.60
CA GLU A 143 4.60 -2.99 -8.08
C GLU A 143 5.66 -3.10 -9.17
N HIS A 144 5.29 -3.64 -10.33
CA HIS A 144 6.18 -3.69 -11.50
C HIS A 144 6.61 -2.30 -11.98
N LEU A 145 5.68 -1.33 -12.06
CA LEU A 145 5.98 0.02 -12.52
C LEU A 145 6.99 0.71 -11.59
N ARG A 146 6.86 0.52 -10.28
CA ARG A 146 7.79 1.07 -9.28
C ARG A 146 9.16 0.39 -9.38
N THR A 147 9.19 -0.94 -9.24
CA THR A 147 10.44 -1.71 -9.16
C THR A 147 11.26 -1.74 -10.45
N ARG A 148 10.62 -1.52 -11.61
CA ARG A 148 11.29 -1.51 -12.91
C ARG A 148 11.48 -0.11 -13.48
N GLY A 149 11.09 0.94 -12.75
CA GLY A 149 11.18 2.32 -13.26
C GLY A 149 10.31 2.55 -14.50
N HIS A 150 9.23 1.79 -14.66
CA HIS A 150 8.32 1.88 -15.81
C HIS A 150 7.11 2.81 -15.56
N GLY A 151 7.04 3.47 -14.39
CA GLY A 151 6.01 4.46 -14.09
C GLY A 151 5.98 5.60 -15.11
N VAL A 152 4.81 6.24 -15.19
CA VAL A 152 4.48 7.15 -16.29
C VAL A 152 4.76 8.60 -15.93
N LEU A 153 4.67 8.92 -14.64
CA LEU A 153 4.78 10.26 -14.13
C LEU A 153 6.13 10.44 -13.43
N LYS A 154 6.73 11.60 -13.66
CA LYS A 154 8.01 12.00 -13.09
C LYS A 154 7.89 13.45 -12.64
N CYS A 155 8.68 13.82 -11.64
CA CYS A 155 8.87 15.22 -11.30
C CYS A 155 9.75 15.88 -12.37
N GLU A 156 9.41 17.11 -12.76
CA GLU A 156 10.15 17.87 -13.77
C GLU A 156 11.38 18.59 -13.19
N TYR A 157 11.47 18.72 -11.87
CA TYR A 157 12.61 19.35 -11.20
C TYR A 157 13.82 18.41 -11.17
N ARG A 158 14.99 18.95 -11.55
CA ARG A 158 16.22 18.15 -11.78
C ARG A 158 16.77 17.48 -10.53
N HIS A 159 16.65 18.11 -9.36
CA HIS A 159 17.10 17.51 -8.11
C HIS A 159 16.28 16.27 -7.71
N CYS A 160 15.08 16.09 -8.30
CA CYS A 160 14.27 14.90 -8.13
C CYS A 160 14.65 13.77 -9.12
N GLY A 161 15.34 14.11 -10.22
CA GLY A 161 15.67 13.17 -11.30
C GLY A 161 16.98 12.38 -11.11
N ASN A 162 17.91 12.88 -10.29
CA ASN A 162 19.27 12.35 -10.17
C ASN A 162 19.58 11.58 -8.87
N SER A 163 18.62 11.41 -7.96
CA SER A 163 18.81 10.58 -6.76
C SER A 163 18.54 9.10 -7.07
N THR A 164 19.62 8.44 -7.50
CA THR A 164 19.93 7.00 -7.28
C THR A 164 18.75 6.12 -6.86
N ALA A 165 18.28 5.23 -7.75
CA ALA A 165 17.57 3.97 -7.47
C ALA A 165 16.32 3.94 -6.54
N ASP A 166 16.02 5.01 -5.80
CA ASP A 166 15.13 5.02 -4.64
C ASP A 166 13.88 5.87 -4.85
N PHE A 167 13.87 6.76 -5.85
CA PHE A 167 12.63 7.42 -6.28
C PHE A 167 11.97 6.64 -7.42
N ALA A 168 11.12 5.69 -7.02
CA ALA A 168 10.23 5.00 -7.93
C ALA A 168 9.32 6.01 -8.67
N PRO A 169 9.15 5.90 -9.99
CA PRO A 169 8.27 6.81 -10.74
C PRO A 169 6.83 6.75 -10.23
N PHE A 170 6.14 7.90 -10.26
CA PHE A 170 4.77 8.03 -9.76
C PHE A 170 3.79 7.30 -10.69
N LEU A 171 2.79 6.67 -10.08
CA LEU A 171 1.79 5.87 -10.79
C LEU A 171 0.48 6.62 -11.01
N THR A 172 0.22 7.63 -10.19
CA THR A 172 -0.98 8.46 -10.28
C THR A 172 -0.63 9.93 -10.13
N GLU A 173 -1.50 10.79 -10.65
CA GLU A 173 -1.38 12.24 -10.48
C GLU A 173 -1.44 12.62 -9.00
N ALA A 174 -2.28 11.96 -8.20
CA ALA A 174 -2.33 12.18 -6.75
C ALA A 174 -1.01 11.85 -6.03
N GLU A 175 -0.31 10.78 -6.44
CA GLU A 175 1.03 10.46 -5.90
C GLU A 175 2.05 11.55 -6.29
N LEU A 176 1.98 12.06 -7.52
CA LEU A 176 2.84 13.15 -7.99
C LEU A 176 2.52 14.48 -7.28
N MET A 177 1.25 14.81 -7.08
CA MET A 177 0.82 16.03 -6.39
C MET A 177 1.18 16.02 -4.91
N SER A 178 1.01 14.88 -4.23
CA SER A 178 1.50 14.73 -2.86
C SER A 178 3.01 14.93 -2.77
N HIS A 179 3.77 14.47 -3.77
CA HIS A 179 5.20 14.76 -3.84
C HIS A 179 5.48 16.25 -4.04
N PHE A 180 4.73 16.92 -4.92
CA PHE A 180 4.85 18.38 -5.07
C PHE A 180 4.56 19.10 -3.76
N ASP A 181 3.49 18.77 -3.05
CA ASP A 181 3.16 19.42 -1.77
C ASP A 181 4.23 19.21 -0.69
N ASP A 182 4.87 18.04 -0.65
CA ASP A 182 5.88 17.70 0.36
C ASP A 182 7.28 18.24 0.03
N HIS A 183 7.62 18.31 -1.26
CA HIS A 183 8.99 18.57 -1.73
C HIS A 183 9.16 19.90 -2.45
N HIS A 184 8.10 20.41 -3.06
CA HIS A 184 8.12 21.62 -3.86
C HIS A 184 7.24 22.73 -3.30
N GLY A 185 7.68 23.96 -3.54
CA GLY A 185 7.05 25.15 -3.04
C GLY A 185 7.59 26.35 -3.78
N ASN A 186 7.63 27.49 -3.12
CA ASN A 186 8.01 28.74 -3.74
C ASN A 186 9.44 29.20 -3.39
N PHE A 187 10.28 28.31 -2.83
CA PHE A 187 11.64 28.67 -2.45
C PHE A 187 12.65 28.32 -3.54
N GLU A 188 13.56 29.24 -3.84
CA GLU A 188 14.63 29.07 -4.80
C GLU A 188 15.99 29.14 -4.12
N CYS A 189 16.94 28.32 -4.61
CA CYS A 189 18.33 28.36 -4.17
C CYS A 189 19.14 29.22 -5.13
N GLY A 190 19.49 30.43 -4.72
CA GLY A 190 20.29 31.40 -5.46
C GLY A 190 21.79 31.30 -5.20
N ILE A 191 22.28 30.25 -4.54
CA ILE A 191 23.69 30.12 -4.13
C ILE A 191 24.51 29.53 -5.28
N GLY A 192 25.56 30.25 -5.71
CA GLY A 192 26.48 29.82 -6.77
C GLY A 192 25.80 29.22 -8.01
N SER A 193 26.15 27.98 -8.33
CA SER A 193 25.63 27.24 -9.50
C SER A 193 24.11 27.02 -9.49
N CYS A 194 23.44 27.08 -8.33
CA CYS A 194 22.00 26.89 -8.20
C CYS A 194 21.18 28.07 -8.74
N ALA A 195 21.75 29.28 -8.76
CA ALA A 195 21.07 30.52 -9.20
C ALA A 195 20.55 30.46 -10.65
N SER A 196 21.14 29.60 -11.47
CA SER A 196 20.75 29.38 -12.87
C SER A 196 19.61 28.36 -13.05
N THR A 197 19.06 27.84 -11.95
CA THR A 197 18.13 26.70 -11.95
C THR A 197 16.86 27.06 -11.20
N SER A 198 15.70 26.63 -11.71
CA SER A 198 14.47 26.62 -10.91
C SER A 198 14.39 25.30 -10.17
N SER A 199 14.35 25.40 -8.84
CA SER A 199 14.30 24.30 -7.91
C SER A 199 12.95 24.24 -7.18
N ALA A 200 12.31 25.38 -6.93
CA ALA A 200 10.98 25.47 -6.33
C ALA A 200 10.81 24.54 -5.12
N PHE A 201 11.62 24.72 -4.09
CA PHE A 201 11.61 23.93 -2.86
C PHE A 201 10.50 24.37 -1.89
N THR A 202 10.12 23.47 -0.98
CA THR A 202 9.47 23.86 0.28
C THR A 202 10.52 24.42 1.25
N PRO A 203 10.15 25.17 2.30
CA PRO A 203 11.09 25.61 3.34
C PRO A 203 11.95 24.46 3.91
N ARG A 204 11.32 23.29 4.10
CA ARG A 204 11.96 22.10 4.65
C ARG A 204 12.98 21.51 3.68
N THR A 205 12.64 21.38 2.40
CA THR A 205 13.55 20.79 1.40
C THR A 205 14.66 21.76 1.02
N LEU A 206 14.39 23.07 0.97
CA LEU A 206 15.42 24.09 0.77
C LEU A 206 16.48 24.02 1.88
N ARG A 207 16.04 24.00 3.15
CA ARG A 207 16.95 23.86 4.31
C ARG A 207 17.81 22.62 4.20
N SER A 208 17.21 21.48 3.86
CA SER A 208 17.94 20.22 3.69
C SER A 208 18.94 20.27 2.54
N HIS A 209 18.56 20.90 1.42
CA HIS A 209 19.44 21.08 0.26
C HIS A 209 20.65 21.96 0.61
N VAL A 210 20.43 23.16 1.15
CA VAL A 210 21.50 24.08 1.54
C VAL A 210 22.43 23.45 2.57
N PHE A 211 21.88 22.81 3.60
CA PHE A 211 22.68 22.13 4.61
C PHE A 211 23.56 21.00 4.03
N ARG A 212 23.06 20.26 3.04
CA ARG A 212 23.76 19.09 2.50
C ARG A 212 24.80 19.44 1.44
N TYR A 213 24.50 20.44 0.61
CA TYR A 213 25.27 20.74 -0.60
C TYR A 213 26.03 22.06 -0.56
N HIS A 214 25.63 22.98 0.31
CA HIS A 214 26.25 24.29 0.43
C HIS A 214 26.98 24.49 1.76
N CYS A 215 26.50 23.92 2.87
CA CYS A 215 27.20 24.05 4.16
C CYS A 215 28.46 23.15 4.23
N SER A 216 29.60 23.80 4.49
CA SER A 216 30.89 23.12 4.70
C SER A 216 30.96 22.44 6.09
N SER A 217 30.36 23.08 7.10
CA SER A 217 30.15 22.52 8.44
C SER A 217 28.74 21.91 8.54
N ARG A 218 28.65 20.70 9.08
CA ARG A 218 27.38 19.96 9.27
C ARG A 218 26.96 19.93 10.73
N SER A 219 27.15 21.04 11.45
CA SER A 219 26.79 21.11 12.86
C SER A 219 25.28 21.25 13.04
N HIS A 220 24.78 20.85 14.20
CA HIS A 220 23.37 21.09 14.56
C HIS A 220 23.04 22.60 14.59
N MET A 221 24.02 23.43 14.98
CA MET A 221 23.85 24.88 15.03
C MET A 221 23.64 25.47 13.64
N ASP A 222 24.37 24.98 12.63
CA ASP A 222 24.21 25.43 11.24
C ASP A 222 22.81 25.10 10.71
N TYR A 223 22.26 23.94 11.08
CA TYR A 223 20.91 23.54 10.68
C TYR A 223 19.84 24.45 11.30
N GLU A 224 19.96 24.79 12.58
CA GLU A 224 19.05 25.71 13.27
C GLU A 224 19.16 27.14 12.73
N ASN A 225 20.37 27.61 12.43
CA ASN A 225 20.57 28.91 11.79
C ASN A 225 19.90 28.96 10.41
N LEU A 226 20.00 27.89 9.61
CA LEU A 226 19.28 27.79 8.34
C LEU A 226 17.76 27.78 8.53
N CYS A 227 17.22 27.15 9.60
CA CYS A 227 15.79 27.25 9.91
C CYS A 227 15.37 28.72 10.07
N ALA A 228 16.14 29.47 10.86
CA ALA A 228 15.84 30.88 11.14
C ALA A 228 15.95 31.74 9.86
N ILE A 229 16.99 31.54 9.05
CA ILE A 229 17.18 32.26 7.79
C ILE A 229 16.01 32.02 6.83
N VAL A 230 15.61 30.76 6.61
CA VAL A 230 14.50 30.43 5.71
C VAL A 230 13.18 31.07 6.18
N TYR A 231 12.94 31.10 7.50
CA TYR A 231 11.76 31.74 8.06
C TYR A 231 11.79 33.26 7.90
N GLN A 232 12.94 33.90 8.12
CA GLN A 232 13.12 35.34 7.90
C GLN A 232 12.92 35.75 6.44
N ILE A 233 13.42 34.97 5.49
CA ILE A 233 13.19 35.20 4.05
C ILE A 233 11.69 35.11 3.74
N ALA A 234 10.99 34.14 4.33
CA ALA A 234 9.55 33.97 4.13
C ALA A 234 8.75 35.18 4.63
N GLU A 235 9.11 35.76 5.79
CA GLU A 235 8.42 36.92 6.36
C GLU A 235 8.71 38.23 5.61
N ARG A 236 9.90 38.35 5.00
CA ARG A 236 10.33 39.56 4.28
C ARG A 236 9.89 39.58 2.82
N SER A 237 9.61 38.42 2.22
CA SER A 237 9.27 38.33 0.80
C SER A 237 7.89 38.94 0.54
N GLN A 238 7.87 40.01 -0.27
CA GLN A 238 6.64 40.59 -0.83
C GLN A 238 6.26 39.95 -2.18
N SER A 239 7.04 38.97 -2.63
CA SER A 239 6.87 38.32 -3.93
C SER A 239 6.37 36.89 -3.76
N ASN A 240 5.84 36.32 -4.84
CA ASN A 240 5.38 34.92 -4.82
C ASN A 240 6.51 33.91 -4.69
N THR A 241 7.78 34.33 -4.78
CA THR A 241 8.98 33.47 -4.78
C THR A 241 9.98 33.93 -3.72
N CYS A 242 10.47 33.02 -2.89
CA CYS A 242 11.44 33.30 -1.84
C CYS A 242 12.82 32.77 -2.25
N THR A 243 13.82 33.62 -2.46
CA THR A 243 15.16 33.16 -2.87
C THR A 243 16.14 33.28 -1.73
N ILE A 244 16.89 32.22 -1.43
CA ILE A 244 18.05 32.29 -0.53
C ILE A 244 19.31 32.54 -1.36
N THR A 245 20.08 33.54 -0.97
CA THR A 245 21.33 33.94 -1.63
C THR A 245 22.51 33.81 -0.65
N GLU A 246 23.72 34.02 -1.14
CA GLU A 246 24.93 34.02 -0.30
C GLU A 246 24.89 35.13 0.76
N ASP A 247 24.27 36.28 0.45
CA ASP A 247 24.15 37.43 1.35
C ASP A 247 23.23 37.14 2.55
N ASP A 248 22.29 36.20 2.42
CA ASP A 248 21.37 35.81 3.49
C ASP A 248 22.02 34.90 4.55
N SER A 249 23.24 34.42 4.27
CA SER A 249 23.87 33.34 5.03
C SER A 249 24.72 33.78 6.21
N ASP A 250 24.66 35.06 6.61
CA ASP A 250 25.45 35.71 7.66
C ASP A 250 25.91 34.73 8.78
N GLY A 251 27.18 34.31 8.70
CA GLY A 251 27.83 33.41 9.66
C GLY A 251 27.94 31.93 9.26
N LEU A 252 27.29 31.48 8.17
CA LEU A 252 27.44 30.13 7.62
C LEU A 252 28.57 30.05 6.61
N GLN A 253 29.39 29.00 6.70
CA GLN A 253 30.43 28.71 5.70
C GLN A 253 29.81 28.00 4.49
N ILE A 254 29.43 28.78 3.48
CA ILE A 254 28.77 28.33 2.26
C ILE A 254 29.76 28.09 1.11
N SER A 255 29.58 26.97 0.39
CA SER A 255 30.23 26.68 -0.89
C SER A 255 29.30 26.98 -2.06
N ASP A 256 29.86 27.57 -3.11
CA ASP A 256 29.21 27.91 -4.39
C ASP A 256 29.01 26.69 -5.33
N ASN A 257 29.71 25.59 -5.06
CA ASN A 257 29.74 24.39 -5.89
C ASN A 257 28.72 23.34 -5.43
N CYS A 258 27.48 23.47 -5.91
CA CYS A 258 26.44 22.48 -5.64
C CYS A 258 26.63 21.22 -6.49
N LYS A 259 26.97 20.11 -5.83
CA LYS A 259 27.16 18.80 -6.50
C LYS A 259 25.93 18.27 -7.24
N GLU A 260 24.72 18.77 -6.94
CA GLU A 260 23.49 18.40 -7.66
C GLU A 260 23.25 19.22 -8.94
N CYS A 261 23.89 20.40 -9.07
CA CYS A 261 23.64 21.34 -10.17
C CYS A 261 24.81 21.46 -11.18
N VAL A 262 25.96 20.85 -10.92
CA VAL A 262 27.21 21.07 -11.68
C VAL A 262 27.34 20.22 -12.97
N ASP A 263 26.55 19.15 -13.17
CA ASP A 263 26.67 18.31 -14.37
C ASP A 263 25.68 18.71 -15.48
N GLU A 264 26.16 19.45 -16.49
CA GLU A 264 25.90 19.24 -17.95
C GLU A 264 26.40 20.42 -18.83
N ARG A 265 27.70 20.75 -18.78
CA ARG A 265 28.36 21.49 -19.90
C ARG A 265 29.01 20.59 -20.95
N GLN A 266 28.84 19.25 -20.88
CA GLN A 266 29.58 18.34 -21.77
C GLN A 266 28.74 17.39 -22.62
N HIS A 267 27.41 17.42 -22.61
CA HIS A 267 26.60 16.48 -23.43
C HIS A 267 25.68 17.13 -24.47
N ASN A 268 25.86 18.42 -24.78
CA ASN A 268 25.17 19.07 -25.90
C ASN A 268 26.12 19.57 -27.00
N THR A 269 27.17 18.79 -27.27
CA THR A 269 27.95 18.86 -28.51
C THR A 269 28.35 17.45 -28.94
N SER A 270 27.49 16.77 -29.69
CA SER A 270 27.79 15.83 -30.79
C SER A 270 26.50 15.19 -31.32
#